data_AF-A0A8H8U4C2-F1
#
_entry.id   AF-A0A8H8U4C2-F1
#
_cell.length_a   1.000
_cell.length_b   1.000
_cell.length_c   1.000
_cell.angle_alpha   90.00
_cell.angle_beta   90.00
_cell.angle_gamma   90.00
#
_symmetry.space_group_name_H-M   'P 1'
#
loop_
_entity.id
_entity.type
_entity.pdbx_description
1 polymer ?
#
loop_
_entity_poly.entity_id
_entity_poly.type
_entity_poly.pdbx_seq_one_letter_code
_entity_poly.pdbx_strand_id
1 'polypeptide(L)'
;MNSGPPPTYEAATSLSNPGVRDTKPAYTPQPQAQSQPQHQRHLFPPAFGFYHASGSHSDLRISLSAESAPLFYISTHNSLSSQPSIILNSAPNPASPPLAHADLHTFSSGTDISIFSPPNPRPLLTTSFQKAGVFSTAHTFTIPSSTSTSSQTFEWKSSSGPEVRALQGRSHGLKLVTAGGAVVAVWAPPQSGNNKKGKMAFIGGAREQFGG
;
A
#
# COMPACT_ATOMS: atom_id res chain seq x y z
N MET A 1 62.55 35.56 2.94
CA MET A 1 62.52 36.37 1.71
C MET A 1 62.42 35.43 0.51
N ASN A 2 61.87 35.96 -0.57
CA ASN A 2 61.26 35.36 -1.76
C ASN A 2 62.20 34.57 -2.72
N SER A 3 61.59 33.98 -3.77
CA SER A 3 62.08 33.53 -5.10
C SER A 3 62.76 32.15 -5.20
N GLY A 4 62.49 31.27 -6.19
CA GLY A 4 61.75 31.30 -7.46
C GLY A 4 61.91 29.93 -8.20
N PRO A 5 61.42 29.76 -9.46
CA PRO A 5 60.95 28.48 -10.03
C PRO A 5 61.94 27.78 -11.03
N PRO A 6 61.50 26.87 -11.95
CA PRO A 6 61.60 25.40 -11.94
C PRO A 6 62.58 24.81 -13.00
N PRO A 7 62.64 23.47 -13.20
CA PRO A 7 62.80 22.91 -14.55
C PRO A 7 61.81 21.73 -14.83
N THR A 8 60.99 21.78 -15.90
CA THR A 8 61.22 21.31 -17.29
C THR A 8 61.44 19.81 -17.42
N TYR A 9 60.43 19.10 -17.94
CA TYR A 9 60.53 17.69 -18.36
C TYR A 9 60.52 17.60 -19.89
N GLU A 10 61.65 17.20 -20.46
CA GLU A 10 61.73 16.59 -21.79
C GLU A 10 62.50 15.28 -21.69
N ALA A 11 61.87 14.20 -22.14
CA ALA A 11 62.46 13.21 -23.06
C ALA A 11 61.49 12.04 -23.22
N ALA A 12 60.96 11.92 -24.44
CA ALA A 12 60.31 10.72 -24.92
C ALA A 12 61.35 9.61 -25.15
N THR A 13 61.00 8.35 -24.90
CA THR A 13 61.62 7.24 -25.63
C THR A 13 60.56 6.20 -25.95
N SER A 14 60.23 6.20 -27.24
CA SER A 14 59.39 5.24 -27.95
C SER A 14 60.01 3.84 -27.94
N LEU A 15 59.20 2.81 -27.73
CA LEU A 15 59.44 1.48 -28.29
C LEU A 15 58.15 0.94 -28.90
N SER A 16 58.18 0.88 -30.23
CA SER A 16 57.16 0.34 -31.12
C SER A 16 57.23 -1.18 -31.16
N ASN A 17 56.08 -1.86 -31.21
CA ASN A 17 55.83 -2.97 -32.14
C ASN A 17 54.33 -3.31 -32.26
N PRO A 18 53.87 -3.95 -33.35
CA PRO A 18 52.65 -3.55 -34.03
C PRO A 18 51.53 -4.59 -33.95
N GLY A 19 50.29 -4.09 -34.00
CA GLY A 19 49.17 -4.77 -34.64
C GLY A 19 48.49 -5.89 -33.85
N VAL A 20 47.50 -5.53 -33.03
CA VAL A 20 46.18 -6.20 -33.01
C VAL A 20 45.14 -5.12 -32.72
N ARG A 21 44.14 -4.99 -33.60
CA ARG A 21 42.98 -4.12 -33.41
C ARG A 21 42.06 -4.78 -32.39
N ASP A 22 41.92 -4.19 -31.21
CA ASP A 22 40.79 -4.47 -30.34
C ASP A 22 40.12 -3.14 -29.93
N THR A 23 38.90 -2.98 -30.44
CA THR A 23 37.96 -1.91 -30.15
C THR A 23 37.61 -1.86 -28.67
N LYS A 24 38.04 -0.80 -27.97
CA LYS A 24 37.56 -0.47 -26.62
C LYS A 24 36.29 0.38 -26.74
N PRO A 25 35.10 -0.10 -26.33
CA PRO A 25 33.92 0.76 -26.29
C PRO A 25 34.11 1.85 -25.22
N ALA A 26 33.71 3.07 -25.59
CA ALA A 26 33.65 4.22 -24.72
C ALA A 26 32.68 3.94 -23.55
N TYR A 27 33.16 4.12 -22.32
CA TYR A 27 32.30 4.12 -21.14
C TYR A 27 31.48 5.42 -21.13
N THR A 28 30.25 5.35 -21.60
CA THR A 28 29.20 6.28 -21.18
C THR A 28 28.81 5.91 -19.75
N PRO A 29 28.86 6.82 -18.76
CA PRO A 29 28.30 6.54 -17.44
C PRO A 29 26.79 6.40 -17.58
N GLN A 30 26.30 5.16 -17.50
CA GLN A 30 24.89 4.84 -17.35
C GLN A 30 24.40 5.49 -16.04
N PRO A 31 23.25 6.21 -16.03
CA PRO A 31 22.66 6.67 -14.79
C PRO A 31 22.42 5.44 -13.90
N GLN A 32 23.00 5.45 -12.71
CA GLN A 32 22.76 4.45 -11.70
C GLN A 32 21.25 4.34 -11.50
N ALA A 33 20.68 3.20 -11.89
CA ALA A 33 19.33 2.84 -11.51
C ALA A 33 19.27 2.91 -9.99
N GLN A 34 18.56 3.92 -9.49
CA GLN A 34 18.22 4.03 -8.07
C GLN A 34 17.62 2.69 -7.67
N SER A 35 18.36 1.96 -6.84
CA SER A 35 17.93 0.69 -6.29
C SER A 35 16.62 0.94 -5.57
N GLN A 36 15.50 0.51 -6.16
CA GLN A 36 14.22 0.59 -5.48
C GLN A 36 14.34 -0.21 -4.19
N PRO A 37 14.08 0.39 -3.01
CA PRO A 37 14.16 -0.33 -1.74
C PRO A 37 13.17 -1.50 -1.78
N GLN A 38 13.57 -2.63 -1.19
CA GLN A 38 12.92 -3.96 -1.14
C GLN A 38 11.49 -3.98 -0.53
N HIS A 39 10.61 -3.05 -0.90
CA HIS A 39 9.20 -3.01 -0.54
C HIS A 39 8.35 -4.00 -1.35
N GLN A 40 8.96 -4.78 -2.26
CA GLN A 40 8.26 -5.65 -3.20
C GLN A 40 7.55 -6.88 -2.58
N ARG A 41 7.57 -7.09 -1.26
CA ARG A 41 6.84 -8.21 -0.64
C ARG A 41 5.42 -7.89 -0.17
N HIS A 42 5.08 -6.61 0.05
CA HIS A 42 3.78 -6.27 0.61
C HIS A 42 3.12 -5.12 -0.13
N LEU A 43 1.89 -5.35 -0.57
CA LEU A 43 1.10 -4.40 -1.37
C LEU A 43 0.87 -3.08 -0.63
N PHE A 44 0.61 -3.13 0.68
CA PHE A 44 0.36 -1.94 1.49
C PHE A 44 1.56 -1.55 2.37
N PRO A 45 1.80 -0.25 2.57
CA PRO A 45 2.78 0.20 3.56
C PRO A 45 2.31 -0.12 4.99
N PRO A 46 3.21 -0.10 6.00
CA PRO A 46 2.85 -0.44 7.39
C PRO A 46 1.78 0.47 7.98
N ALA A 47 1.74 1.73 7.54
CA ALA A 47 0.73 2.71 7.89
C ALA A 47 0.44 3.63 6.70
N PHE A 48 -0.81 4.04 6.55
CA PHE A 48 -1.25 4.94 5.49
C PHE A 48 -2.52 5.68 5.88
N GLY A 49 -2.82 6.75 5.16
CA GLY A 49 -4.03 7.53 5.30
C GLY A 49 -5.00 7.36 4.13
N PHE A 50 -6.27 7.63 4.41
CA PHE A 50 -7.32 7.78 3.40
C PHE A 50 -7.62 9.26 3.25
N TYR A 51 -7.64 9.74 2.02
CA TYR A 51 -7.90 11.13 1.68
C TYR A 51 -8.90 11.23 0.54
N HIS A 52 -9.60 12.35 0.41
CA HIS A 52 -10.38 12.63 -0.79
C HIS A 52 -9.50 12.65 -2.05
N ALA A 53 -10.01 12.10 -3.13
CA ALA A 53 -9.42 12.23 -4.45
C ALA A 53 -9.67 13.63 -5.02
N SER A 54 -8.70 14.17 -5.75
CA SER A 54 -8.86 15.49 -6.39
C SER A 54 -9.96 15.44 -7.46
N GLY A 55 -10.93 16.35 -7.39
CA GLY A 55 -12.00 16.45 -8.38
C GLY A 55 -13.17 15.47 -8.18
N SER A 56 -13.19 14.70 -7.09
CA SER A 56 -14.32 13.84 -6.71
C SER A 56 -14.73 14.08 -5.26
N HIS A 57 -16.03 14.07 -4.99
CA HIS A 57 -16.58 14.24 -3.63
C HIS A 57 -16.77 12.92 -2.89
N SER A 58 -16.80 11.80 -3.61
CA SER A 58 -17.03 10.46 -3.08
C SER A 58 -15.77 9.59 -3.11
N ASP A 59 -14.91 9.78 -4.10
CA ASP A 59 -13.75 8.93 -4.28
C ASP A 59 -12.63 9.28 -3.30
N LEU A 60 -11.87 8.25 -2.94
CA LEU A 60 -10.77 8.36 -2.01
C LEU A 60 -9.46 7.96 -2.68
N ARG A 61 -8.36 8.34 -2.04
CA ARG A 61 -7.01 7.90 -2.36
C ARG A 61 -6.30 7.43 -1.10
N ILE A 62 -5.45 6.43 -1.26
CA ILE A 62 -4.54 5.98 -0.21
C ILE A 62 -3.19 6.64 -0.41
N SER A 63 -2.62 7.23 0.63
CA SER A 63 -1.33 7.94 0.58
C SER A 63 -0.62 7.87 1.93
N LEU A 64 0.70 8.04 1.95
CA LEU A 64 1.48 8.03 3.20
C LEU A 64 1.20 9.28 4.06
N SER A 65 1.09 10.44 3.42
CA SER A 65 0.64 11.71 4.00
C SER A 65 -0.33 12.43 3.05
N ALA A 66 -0.88 13.58 3.44
CA ALA A 66 -1.81 14.34 2.59
C ALA A 66 -1.11 14.96 1.36
N GLU A 67 0.18 15.23 1.48
CA GLU A 67 1.08 15.88 0.52
C GLU A 67 1.84 14.87 -0.34
N SER A 68 1.85 13.60 0.06
CA SER A 68 2.51 12.54 -0.67
C SER A 68 1.79 12.21 -1.97
N ALA A 69 2.54 11.68 -2.95
CA ALA A 69 1.96 11.07 -4.13
C ALA A 69 0.99 9.92 -3.72
N PRO A 70 -0.18 9.79 -4.36
CA PRO A 70 -1.10 8.71 -4.03
C PRO A 70 -0.54 7.36 -4.45
N LEU A 71 -0.80 6.34 -3.63
CA LEU A 71 -0.41 4.95 -3.89
C LEU A 71 -1.52 4.20 -4.63
N PHE A 72 -2.76 4.39 -4.18
CA PHE A 72 -3.94 3.70 -4.71
C PHE A 72 -5.12 4.67 -4.84
N TYR A 73 -6.02 4.36 -5.77
CA TYR A 73 -7.28 5.07 -5.96
C TYR A 73 -8.45 4.20 -5.51
N ILE A 74 -9.43 4.78 -4.83
CA ILE A 74 -10.67 4.12 -4.42
C ILE A 74 -11.84 4.81 -5.09
N SER A 75 -12.48 4.13 -6.04
CA SER A 75 -13.70 4.60 -6.69
C SER A 75 -14.90 4.21 -5.83
N THR A 76 -15.80 5.14 -5.57
CA THR A 76 -17.04 4.89 -4.82
C THR A 76 -18.23 5.17 -5.71
N HIS A 77 -19.05 4.15 -5.94
CA HIS A 77 -20.25 4.22 -6.76
C HIS A 77 -21.48 4.09 -5.86
N ASN A 78 -22.56 4.78 -6.22
CA ASN A 78 -23.83 4.62 -5.52
C ASN A 78 -24.38 3.21 -5.77
N SER A 79 -24.90 2.58 -4.71
CA SER A 79 -25.45 1.20 -4.72
C SER A 79 -26.67 0.98 -5.65
N LEU A 80 -27.14 2.02 -6.35
CA LEU A 80 -28.16 1.93 -7.41
C LEU A 80 -27.54 1.76 -8.81
N SER A 81 -26.21 1.78 -8.90
CA SER A 81 -25.45 1.49 -10.11
C SER A 81 -25.31 -0.03 -10.32
N SER A 82 -25.13 -0.48 -11.56
CA SER A 82 -24.74 -1.86 -11.89
C SER A 82 -23.25 -2.14 -11.61
N GLN A 83 -22.53 -1.16 -11.05
CA GLN A 83 -21.11 -1.25 -10.70
C GLN A 83 -20.92 -1.56 -9.21
N PRO A 84 -19.82 -2.23 -8.84
CA PRO A 84 -19.53 -2.47 -7.43
C PRO A 84 -19.41 -1.16 -6.67
N SER A 85 -19.93 -1.16 -5.45
CA SER A 85 -20.09 0.07 -4.67
C SER A 85 -18.75 0.72 -4.31
N ILE A 86 -17.72 -0.09 -4.11
CA ILE A 86 -16.36 0.38 -3.83
C ILE A 86 -15.36 -0.43 -4.64
N ILE A 87 -14.42 0.24 -5.30
CA ILE A 87 -13.33 -0.38 -6.07
C ILE A 87 -12.00 0.17 -5.57
N LEU A 88 -11.11 -0.69 -5.09
CA LEU A 88 -9.71 -0.36 -4.86
C LEU A 88 -8.91 -0.69 -6.13
N ASN A 89 -8.23 0.31 -6.68
CA ASN A 89 -7.42 0.17 -7.88
C ASN A 89 -5.94 -0.02 -7.55
N SER A 90 -5.22 -0.76 -8.40
CA SER A 90 -3.79 -1.10 -8.26
C SER A 90 -2.82 0.09 -8.38
N ALA A 91 -3.30 1.22 -8.89
CA ALA A 91 -2.52 2.44 -9.05
C ALA A 91 -3.37 3.67 -8.67
N PRO A 92 -2.78 4.88 -8.61
CA PRO A 92 -3.48 6.11 -8.24
C PRO A 92 -4.33 6.67 -9.40
N ASN A 93 -4.99 5.80 -10.16
CA ASN A 93 -5.83 6.15 -11.29
C ASN A 93 -7.07 5.23 -11.33
N PRO A 94 -8.30 5.76 -11.48
CA PRO A 94 -9.52 4.97 -11.57
C PRO A 94 -9.59 4.01 -12.78
N ALA A 95 -8.76 4.23 -13.82
CA ALA A 95 -8.67 3.34 -14.98
C ALA A 95 -7.68 2.16 -14.78
N SER A 96 -6.97 2.10 -13.65
CA SER A 96 -6.05 1.01 -13.35
C SER A 96 -6.80 -0.28 -12.99
N PRO A 97 -6.20 -1.47 -13.20
CA PRO A 97 -6.83 -2.73 -12.83
C PRO A 97 -7.22 -2.79 -11.35
N PRO A 98 -8.37 -3.40 -11.00
CA PRO A 98 -8.81 -3.49 -9.62
C PRO A 98 -7.98 -4.49 -8.80
N LEU A 99 -7.78 -4.18 -7.54
CA LEU A 99 -7.23 -5.06 -6.50
C LEU A 99 -8.32 -5.67 -5.63
N ALA A 100 -9.39 -4.92 -5.38
CA ALA A 100 -10.52 -5.41 -4.60
C ALA A 100 -11.79 -4.65 -4.96
N HIS A 101 -12.94 -5.34 -4.91
CA HIS A 101 -14.28 -4.75 -4.99
C HIS A 101 -15.04 -5.04 -3.70
N ALA A 102 -15.92 -4.13 -3.32
CA ALA A 102 -16.93 -4.37 -2.30
C ALA A 102 -18.32 -3.99 -2.81
N ASP A 103 -19.26 -4.91 -2.70
CA ASP A 103 -20.65 -4.75 -3.09
C ASP A 103 -21.50 -4.48 -1.85
N LEU A 104 -21.89 -3.22 -1.67
CA LEU A 104 -22.78 -2.81 -0.59
C LEU A 104 -24.20 -3.17 -1.01
N HIS A 105 -24.83 -4.09 -0.31
CA HIS A 105 -26.21 -4.49 -0.61
C HIS A 105 -27.17 -3.63 0.22
N THR A 106 -28.02 -2.82 -0.41
CA THR A 106 -28.94 -1.88 0.24
C THR A 106 -29.89 -2.52 1.27
N PHE A 107 -30.19 -3.82 1.13
CA PHE A 107 -31.13 -4.56 1.98
C PHE A 107 -30.53 -5.76 2.70
N SER A 108 -29.22 -5.99 2.58
CA SER A 108 -28.53 -7.09 3.27
C SER A 108 -27.58 -6.55 4.34
N SER A 109 -27.43 -7.31 5.43
CA SER A 109 -26.48 -6.99 6.51
C SER A 109 -25.03 -7.39 6.17
N GLY A 110 -24.80 -7.92 4.97
CA GLY A 110 -23.50 -8.34 4.47
C GLY A 110 -23.05 -7.54 3.26
N THR A 111 -21.73 -7.39 3.13
CA THR A 111 -21.03 -6.81 1.99
C THR A 111 -20.15 -7.89 1.39
N ASP A 112 -20.32 -8.19 0.10
CA ASP A 112 -19.44 -9.14 -0.56
C ASP A 112 -18.18 -8.43 -1.02
N ILE A 113 -17.03 -9.03 -0.70
CA ILE A 113 -15.70 -8.51 -1.00
C ILE A 113 -15.01 -9.50 -1.92
N SER A 114 -14.57 -9.02 -3.08
CA SER A 114 -13.79 -9.79 -4.03
C SER A 114 -12.38 -9.21 -4.14
N ILE A 115 -11.36 -10.04 -4.05
CA ILE A 115 -9.94 -9.67 -4.14
C ILE A 115 -9.39 -10.23 -5.45
N PHE A 116 -8.61 -9.43 -6.16
CA PHE A 116 -8.06 -9.73 -7.47
C PHE A 116 -6.53 -9.70 -7.43
N SER A 117 -5.92 -10.47 -8.33
CA SER A 117 -4.48 -10.41 -8.59
C SER A 117 -4.28 -9.97 -10.05
N PRO A 118 -4.11 -8.66 -10.31
CA PRO A 118 -3.87 -8.17 -11.66
C PRO A 118 -2.70 -8.90 -12.36
N PRO A 119 -2.79 -9.13 -13.68
CA PRO A 119 -3.86 -8.68 -14.58
C PRO A 119 -5.06 -9.65 -14.66
N ASN A 120 -5.17 -10.65 -13.78
CA ASN A 120 -6.24 -11.64 -13.87
C ASN A 120 -7.62 -11.00 -13.57
N PRO A 121 -8.59 -11.09 -14.50
CA PRO A 121 -9.93 -10.52 -14.30
C PRO A 121 -10.79 -11.35 -13.33
N ARG A 122 -10.39 -12.58 -12.99
CA ARG A 122 -11.13 -13.42 -12.04
C ARG A 122 -10.72 -13.10 -10.60
N PRO A 123 -11.67 -13.02 -9.65
CA PRO A 123 -11.36 -12.93 -8.24
C PRO A 123 -10.50 -14.11 -7.79
N LEU A 124 -9.42 -13.81 -7.07
CA LEU A 124 -8.61 -14.79 -6.36
C LEU A 124 -9.35 -15.30 -5.12
N LEU A 125 -10.09 -14.41 -4.45
CA LEU A 125 -10.83 -14.70 -3.24
C LEU A 125 -12.12 -13.87 -3.21
N THR A 126 -13.22 -14.51 -2.89
CA THR A 126 -14.48 -13.83 -2.55
C THR A 126 -14.84 -14.20 -1.11
N THR A 127 -15.11 -13.20 -0.29
CA THR A 127 -15.50 -13.36 1.12
C THR A 127 -16.61 -12.38 1.45
N SER A 128 -17.43 -12.71 2.45
CA SER A 128 -18.49 -11.82 2.91
C SER A 128 -18.06 -11.14 4.20
N PHE A 129 -18.21 -9.82 4.23
CA PHE A 129 -18.04 -8.99 5.41
C PHE A 129 -19.40 -8.76 6.06
N GLN A 130 -19.57 -9.26 7.28
CA GLN A 130 -20.88 -9.35 7.92
C GLN A 130 -20.80 -8.90 9.37
N LYS A 131 -21.94 -8.47 9.92
CA LYS A 131 -22.04 -8.17 11.35
C LYS A 131 -21.83 -9.44 12.18
N ALA A 132 -21.02 -9.37 13.23
CA ALA A 132 -20.68 -10.53 14.07
C ALA A 132 -21.88 -11.11 14.85
N GLY A 133 -22.96 -10.34 14.97
CA GLY A 133 -24.20 -10.74 15.64
C GLY A 133 -25.22 -9.61 15.69
N VAL A 134 -26.48 -9.92 16.03
CA VAL A 134 -27.62 -8.98 15.96
C VAL A 134 -27.37 -7.69 16.74
N PHE A 135 -26.73 -7.78 17.91
CA PHE A 135 -26.41 -6.63 18.78
C PHE A 135 -24.94 -6.20 18.75
N SER A 136 -24.10 -6.84 17.94
CA SER A 136 -22.67 -6.53 17.90
C SER A 136 -22.40 -5.30 17.02
N THR A 137 -21.55 -4.37 17.47
CA THR A 137 -21.01 -3.34 16.55
C THR A 137 -19.83 -3.86 15.73
N ALA A 138 -19.40 -5.10 16.01
CA ALA A 138 -18.29 -5.71 15.33
C ALA A 138 -18.70 -6.36 14.01
N HIS A 139 -17.74 -6.37 13.09
CA HIS A 139 -17.91 -6.98 11.78
C HIS A 139 -16.82 -8.01 11.56
N THR A 140 -17.16 -9.12 10.94
CA THR A 140 -16.28 -10.26 10.73
C THR A 140 -16.15 -10.59 9.25
N PHE A 141 -15.00 -11.13 8.90
CA PHE A 141 -14.78 -11.80 7.63
C PHE A 141 -13.84 -12.99 7.86
N THR A 142 -13.85 -13.92 6.93
CA THR A 142 -13.03 -15.12 6.99
C THR A 142 -12.23 -15.25 5.70
N ILE A 143 -10.93 -15.51 5.81
CA ILE A 143 -10.06 -15.76 4.67
C ILE A 143 -9.40 -17.14 4.82
N PRO A 144 -9.05 -17.81 3.70
CA PRO A 144 -8.20 -18.98 3.76
C PRO A 144 -6.86 -18.62 4.40
N SER A 145 -6.39 -19.43 5.34
CA SER A 145 -5.03 -19.28 5.87
C SER A 145 -4.01 -19.70 4.81
N SER A 146 -2.91 -18.95 4.69
CA SER A 146 -1.80 -19.32 3.82
C SER A 146 -0.92 -20.43 4.42
N THR A 147 -0.96 -20.61 5.75
CA THR A 147 -0.07 -21.52 6.48
C THR A 147 -0.78 -22.74 7.07
N SER A 148 -2.11 -22.79 7.06
CA SER A 148 -2.89 -23.89 7.59
C SER A 148 -4.05 -24.26 6.68
N THR A 149 -4.54 -25.49 6.80
CA THR A 149 -5.76 -25.96 6.11
C THR A 149 -7.04 -25.35 6.68
N SER A 150 -6.95 -24.58 7.78
CA SER A 150 -8.07 -23.92 8.43
C SER A 150 -8.23 -22.49 7.93
N SER A 151 -9.46 -22.05 7.72
CA SER A 151 -9.73 -20.64 7.49
C SER A 151 -9.48 -19.81 8.75
N GLN A 152 -9.04 -18.56 8.58
CA GLN A 152 -8.83 -17.61 9.67
C GLN A 152 -9.93 -16.54 9.66
N THR A 153 -10.63 -16.43 10.78
CA THR A 153 -11.64 -15.39 11.00
C THR A 153 -11.01 -14.19 11.68
N PHE A 154 -11.39 -13.02 11.20
CA PHE A 154 -10.99 -11.73 11.73
C PHE A 154 -12.21 -10.91 12.10
N GLU A 155 -12.08 -10.06 13.12
CA GLU A 155 -13.14 -9.22 13.64
C GLU A 155 -12.66 -7.77 13.77
N TRP A 156 -13.35 -6.85 13.09
CA TRP A 156 -13.24 -5.41 13.32
C TRP A 156 -14.12 -5.02 14.49
N LYS A 157 -13.52 -4.49 15.57
CA LYS A 157 -14.20 -4.08 16.80
C LYS A 157 -13.94 -2.62 17.10
N SER A 158 -14.94 -1.94 17.65
CA SER A 158 -14.76 -0.61 18.24
C SER A 158 -13.70 -0.65 19.34
N SER A 159 -12.74 0.27 19.31
CA SER A 159 -11.70 0.41 20.33
C SER A 159 -11.37 1.88 20.56
N SER A 160 -11.10 2.22 21.82
CA SER A 160 -10.50 3.48 22.26
C SER A 160 -9.15 3.26 22.93
N GLY A 161 -8.55 2.08 22.70
CA GLY A 161 -7.31 1.63 23.34
C GLY A 161 -6.06 2.38 22.89
N PRO A 162 -4.92 2.15 23.58
CA PRO A 162 -3.63 2.78 23.26
C PRO A 162 -3.21 2.61 21.79
N GLU A 163 -3.51 1.47 21.19
CA GLU A 163 -3.21 1.15 19.79
C GLU A 163 -3.93 2.06 18.80
N VAL A 164 -5.18 2.45 19.10
CA VAL A 164 -5.96 3.39 18.29
C VAL A 164 -5.47 4.81 18.53
N ARG A 165 -5.19 5.18 19.79
CA ARG A 165 -4.66 6.51 20.15
C ARG A 165 -3.29 6.77 19.54
N ALA A 166 -2.47 5.73 19.35
CA ALA A 166 -1.17 5.84 18.68
C ALA A 166 -1.29 6.32 17.22
N LEU A 167 -2.44 6.16 16.57
CA LEU A 167 -2.69 6.74 15.25
C LEU A 167 -2.88 8.26 15.25
N GLN A 168 -2.93 8.90 16.43
CA GLN A 168 -3.16 10.34 16.60
C GLN A 168 -4.45 10.82 15.91
N GLY A 169 -5.48 9.96 15.92
CA GLY A 169 -6.83 10.28 15.45
C GLY A 169 -7.73 10.75 16.59
N ARG A 170 -9.06 10.65 16.40
CA ARG A 170 -9.99 10.82 17.54
C ARG A 170 -9.76 9.74 18.60
N SER A 171 -10.34 9.96 19.78
CA SER A 171 -10.23 9.06 20.94
C SER A 171 -10.86 7.66 20.74
N HIS A 172 -11.49 7.39 19.60
CA HIS A 172 -12.14 6.14 19.25
C HIS A 172 -11.83 5.76 17.79
N GLY A 173 -11.87 4.48 17.49
CA GLY A 173 -11.60 3.91 16.17
C GLY A 173 -11.95 2.42 16.15
N LEU A 174 -11.33 1.70 15.22
CA LEU A 174 -11.52 0.27 15.05
C LEU A 174 -10.20 -0.47 15.21
N LYS A 175 -10.26 -1.69 15.72
CA LYS A 175 -9.15 -2.64 15.70
C LYS A 175 -9.57 -3.93 15.04
N LEU A 176 -8.68 -4.51 14.27
CA LEU A 176 -8.83 -5.82 13.67
C LEU A 176 -8.18 -6.85 14.60
N VAL A 177 -8.94 -7.84 15.03
CA VAL A 177 -8.45 -8.92 15.89
C VAL A 177 -8.59 -10.28 15.20
N THR A 178 -7.66 -11.19 15.50
CA THR A 178 -7.77 -12.60 15.13
C THR A 178 -8.72 -13.33 16.09
N ALA A 179 -9.15 -14.55 15.72
CA ALA A 179 -9.90 -15.43 16.61
C ALA A 179 -9.19 -15.69 17.97
N GLY A 180 -7.86 -15.63 18.01
CA GLY A 180 -7.05 -15.74 19.22
C GLY A 180 -6.95 -14.44 20.04
N GLY A 181 -7.60 -13.36 19.62
CA GLY A 181 -7.62 -12.07 20.33
C GLY A 181 -6.42 -11.16 20.05
N ALA A 182 -5.50 -11.56 19.17
CA ALA A 182 -4.36 -10.73 18.79
C ALA A 182 -4.80 -9.56 17.90
N VAL A 183 -4.34 -8.34 18.20
CA VAL A 183 -4.61 -7.15 17.38
C VAL A 183 -3.61 -7.10 16.23
N VAL A 184 -4.13 -7.06 14.99
CA VAL A 184 -3.31 -7.11 13.77
C VAL A 184 -3.33 -5.83 12.95
N ALA A 185 -4.39 -5.03 13.09
CA ALA A 185 -4.48 -3.72 12.47
C ALA A 185 -5.38 -2.78 13.29
N VAL A 186 -5.20 -1.48 13.04
CA VAL A 186 -5.97 -0.42 13.68
C VAL A 186 -6.35 0.62 12.65
N TRP A 187 -7.53 1.22 12.84
CA TRP A 187 -8.01 2.35 12.07
C TRP A 187 -8.53 3.43 13.02
N ALA A 188 -8.20 4.68 12.74
CA ALA A 188 -8.72 5.83 13.47
C ALA A 188 -9.24 6.89 12.51
N PRO A 189 -10.40 7.51 12.81
CA PRO A 189 -10.87 8.67 12.09
C PRO A 189 -9.95 9.87 12.39
N PRO A 190 -9.89 10.86 11.47
CA PRO A 190 -9.06 12.04 11.64
C PRO A 190 -9.51 12.85 12.85
N GLN A 191 -8.55 13.43 13.57
CA GLN A 191 -8.84 14.40 14.62
C GLN A 191 -9.41 15.70 14.01
N SER A 192 -8.81 16.17 12.91
CA SER A 192 -9.23 17.35 12.16
C SER A 192 -8.84 17.24 10.67
N GLY A 193 -9.45 18.09 9.84
CA GLY A 193 -9.12 18.24 8.41
C GLY A 193 -10.26 17.81 7.47
N ASN A 194 -10.53 18.62 6.45
CA ASN A 194 -11.63 18.39 5.50
C ASN A 194 -11.35 17.24 4.53
N ASN A 195 -10.06 17.02 4.21
CA ASN A 195 -9.64 16.11 3.15
C ASN A 195 -9.21 14.72 3.65
N LYS A 196 -8.85 14.58 4.92
CA LYS A 196 -8.47 13.28 5.50
C LYS A 196 -9.72 12.57 6.00
N LYS A 197 -9.82 11.26 5.75
CA LYS A 197 -10.95 10.40 6.18
C LYS A 197 -10.57 9.37 7.22
N GLY A 198 -9.28 9.06 7.35
CA GLY A 198 -8.79 8.20 8.41
C GLY A 198 -7.33 7.85 8.23
N LYS A 199 -6.81 7.09 9.18
CA LYS A 199 -5.48 6.47 9.15
C LYS A 199 -5.61 5.02 9.54
N MET A 200 -4.86 4.15 8.87
CA MET A 200 -4.74 2.73 9.19
C MET A 200 -3.27 2.38 9.44
N ALA A 201 -3.04 1.42 10.33
CA ALA A 201 -1.73 0.80 10.51
C ALA A 201 -1.87 -0.68 10.86
N PHE A 202 -0.88 -1.48 10.44
CA PHE A 202 -0.69 -2.86 10.87
C PHE A 202 0.10 -2.89 12.19
N ILE A 203 -0.20 -3.87 13.05
CA ILE A 203 0.43 -4.04 14.36
C ILE A 203 1.34 -5.27 14.35
N GLY A 204 2.50 -5.20 15.02
CA GLY A 204 3.29 -6.38 15.38
C GLY A 204 3.70 -7.29 14.23
N GLY A 205 4.11 -6.74 13.08
CA GLY A 205 4.50 -7.54 11.90
C GLY A 205 3.33 -8.22 11.20
N ALA A 206 2.09 -8.07 11.68
CA ALA A 206 0.92 -8.77 11.14
C ALA A 206 0.61 -8.46 9.67
N ARG A 207 1.23 -7.42 9.09
CA ARG A 207 1.23 -7.20 7.64
C ARG A 207 1.71 -8.44 6.87
N GLU A 208 2.67 -9.17 7.42
CA GLU A 208 3.21 -10.41 6.84
C GLU A 208 2.16 -11.53 6.75
N GLN A 209 1.08 -11.45 7.54
CA GLN A 209 -0.03 -12.41 7.50
C GLN A 209 -1.03 -12.11 6.37
N PHE A 210 -0.98 -10.92 5.77
CA PHE A 210 -1.94 -10.45 4.75
C PHE A 210 -1.38 -10.35 3.33
N GLY A 211 -0.26 -11.03 3.05
CA GLY A 211 0.28 -11.14 1.69
C GLY A 211 1.77 -11.45 1.67
N GLY A 212 2.12 -12.53 0.96
CA GLY A 212 3.44 -12.90 0.46
C GLY A 212 3.30 -13.45 -0.95
#